data_AF-A0A7S1SEL9-F1
#
_entry.id   AF-A0A7S1SEL9-F1
#
_cell.length_a   1.000
_cell.length_b   1.000
_cell.length_c   1.000
_cell.angle_alpha   90.00
_cell.angle_beta   90.00
_cell.angle_gamma   90.00
#
_symmetry.space_group_name_H-M   'P 1'
#
loop_
_entity.id
_entity.type
_entity.pdbx_description
1 polymer ?
#
loop_
_entity_poly.entity_id
_entity_poly.type
_entity_poly.pdbx_seq_one_letter_code
_entity_poly.pdbx_strand_id
1 'polypeptide(L)'
;VRRGSTADFEVTQRSMSGSFSYITQQAAAMQRSYSSYREKERPTSWLEHTKVWLDNVAALVILVNIIWMAAAVELNMAAVRSGEAPAAWHFWVDLGFACVFGFELLMKMALYGRGFWAGPGRAWNVFDLLLVGLQVVDLISSTANMSFFRVFRGFRAIRA
;
A
#
# COMPACT_ATOMS: atom_id res chain seq x y z
N VAL A 1 6.98 -59.53 41.15
CA VAL A 1 7.73 -58.55 40.31
C VAL A 1 6.84 -57.67 39.40
N ARG A 2 5.49 -57.74 39.42
CA ARG A 2 4.61 -56.94 38.52
C ARG A 2 3.57 -56.06 39.25
N ARG A 3 3.97 -55.20 40.20
CA ARG A 3 3.05 -54.19 40.80
C ARG A 3 3.52 -52.74 40.68
N GLY A 4 4.80 -52.48 40.41
CA GLY A 4 5.31 -51.11 40.20
C GLY A 4 4.87 -50.49 38.87
N SER A 5 4.90 -51.28 37.78
CA SER A 5 4.70 -50.75 36.42
C SER A 5 3.30 -50.19 36.14
N THR A 6 2.25 -50.65 36.84
CA THR A 6 0.89 -50.14 36.64
C THR A 6 0.65 -48.84 37.39
N ALA A 7 1.24 -48.69 38.59
CA ALA A 7 1.14 -47.46 39.37
C ALA A 7 1.91 -46.30 38.69
N ASP A 8 3.11 -46.58 38.16
CA ASP A 8 3.90 -45.59 37.43
C ASP A 8 3.21 -45.14 36.12
N PHE A 9 2.47 -46.05 35.48
CA PHE A 9 1.70 -45.75 34.27
C PHE A 9 0.49 -44.85 34.58
N GLU A 10 -0.24 -45.11 35.67
CA GLU A 10 -1.36 -44.26 36.11
C GLU A 10 -0.89 -42.85 36.54
N VAL A 11 0.27 -42.75 37.19
CA VAL A 11 0.89 -41.47 37.56
C VAL A 11 1.30 -40.68 36.31
N THR A 12 1.90 -41.35 35.32
CA THR A 12 2.27 -40.72 34.04
C THR A 12 1.03 -40.25 33.28
N GLN A 13 -0.03 -41.05 33.25
CA GLN A 13 -1.28 -40.69 32.56
C GLN A 13 -2.00 -39.52 33.23
N ARG A 14 -1.98 -39.43 34.57
CA ARG A 14 -2.51 -38.27 35.32
C ARG A 14 -1.68 -37.00 35.11
N SER A 15 -0.36 -37.13 35.00
CA SER A 15 0.53 -36.00 34.69
C SER A 15 0.31 -35.49 33.27
N MET A 16 0.12 -36.39 32.30
CA MET A 16 -0.20 -36.05 30.91
C MET A 16 -1.58 -35.41 30.76
N SER A 17 -2.61 -35.90 31.47
CA SER A 17 -3.96 -35.29 31.41
C SER A 17 -3.99 -33.89 32.04
N GLY A 18 -3.24 -33.68 33.13
CA GLY A 18 -3.01 -32.37 33.70
C GLY A 18 -2.36 -31.43 32.69
N SER A 19 -1.23 -31.84 32.11
CA SER A 19 -0.48 -31.06 31.11
C SER A 19 -1.34 -30.68 29.89
N PHE A 20 -2.16 -31.60 29.39
CA PHE A 20 -3.08 -31.34 28.27
C PHE A 20 -4.17 -30.30 28.62
N SER A 21 -4.67 -30.34 29.85
CA SER A 21 -5.66 -29.36 30.36
C SER A 21 -5.05 -27.96 30.48
N TYR A 22 -3.78 -27.85 30.90
CA TYR A 22 -3.07 -26.58 30.93
C TYR A 22 -2.84 -25.99 29.54
N ILE A 23 -2.40 -26.82 28.58
CA ILE A 23 -2.17 -26.37 27.20
C ILE A 23 -3.47 -25.89 26.55
N THR A 24 -4.58 -26.61 26.73
CA THR A 24 -5.88 -26.22 26.17
C THR A 24 -6.41 -24.93 26.81
N GLN A 25 -6.23 -24.75 28.12
CA GLN A 25 -6.62 -23.52 28.80
C GLN A 25 -5.76 -22.32 28.37
N GLN A 26 -4.45 -22.52 28.17
CA GLN A 26 -3.54 -21.49 27.67
C GLN A 26 -3.86 -21.11 26.22
N ALA A 27 -4.13 -22.09 25.36
CA ALA A 27 -4.56 -21.86 23.99
C ALA A 27 -5.88 -21.05 23.95
N ALA A 28 -6.86 -21.40 24.79
CA ALA A 28 -8.12 -20.66 24.89
C ALA A 28 -7.93 -19.20 25.37
N ALA A 29 -7.03 -18.97 26.34
CA ALA A 29 -6.70 -17.62 26.81
C ALA A 29 -5.97 -16.80 25.74
N MET A 30 -5.08 -17.44 24.97
CA MET A 30 -4.38 -16.82 23.85
C MET A 30 -5.36 -16.45 22.72
N GLN A 31 -6.33 -17.32 22.43
CA GLN A 31 -7.34 -17.08 21.40
C GLN A 31 -8.24 -15.87 21.72
N ARG A 32 -8.62 -15.70 23.00
CA ARG A 32 -9.41 -14.55 23.48
C ARG A 32 -8.62 -13.25 23.41
N SER A 33 -7.33 -13.32 23.71
CA SER A 33 -6.44 -12.17 23.58
C SER A 33 -6.32 -11.79 22.10
N TYR A 34 -6.10 -12.77 21.21
CA TYR A 34 -6.02 -12.56 19.77
C TYR A 34 -7.32 -12.01 19.16
N SER A 35 -8.49 -12.51 19.59
CA SER A 35 -9.78 -11.98 19.11
C SER A 35 -10.03 -10.55 19.56
N SER A 36 -9.55 -10.17 20.75
CA SER A 36 -9.67 -8.81 21.29
C SER A 36 -8.73 -7.82 20.58
N TYR A 37 -7.55 -8.28 20.14
CA TYR A 37 -6.68 -7.50 19.25
C TYR A 37 -7.33 -7.31 17.88
N ARG A 38 -7.89 -8.37 17.29
CA ARG A 38 -8.58 -8.34 15.99
C ARG A 38 -9.81 -7.42 15.99
N GLU A 39 -10.49 -7.26 17.11
CA GLU A 39 -11.69 -6.42 17.23
C GLU A 39 -11.39 -4.93 17.36
N LYS A 40 -10.29 -4.57 18.04
CA LYS A 40 -9.82 -3.17 18.13
C LYS A 40 -9.22 -2.66 16.82
N GLU A 41 -8.70 -3.55 15.99
CA GLU A 41 -8.18 -3.19 14.66
C GLU A 41 -9.26 -3.14 13.59
N ARG A 42 -10.52 -3.47 13.88
CA ARG A 42 -11.61 -3.43 12.89
C ARG A 42 -11.73 -2.03 12.32
N PRO A 43 -11.35 -1.83 11.05
CA PRO A 43 -11.65 -0.58 10.41
C PRO A 43 -13.17 -0.58 10.25
N THR A 44 -13.78 0.55 10.53
CA THR A 44 -15.18 0.75 10.16
C THR A 44 -15.32 0.42 8.67
N SER A 45 -16.17 -0.54 8.32
CA SER A 45 -16.23 -1.19 6.99
C SER A 45 -16.23 -0.21 5.82
N TRP A 46 -16.81 0.98 6.00
CA TRP A 46 -16.79 2.05 5.01
C TRP A 46 -15.37 2.55 4.67
N LEU A 47 -14.46 2.66 5.63
CA LEU A 47 -13.08 3.14 5.40
C LEU A 47 -12.24 2.15 4.58
N GLU A 48 -12.40 0.84 4.82
CA GLU A 48 -11.73 -0.19 4.02
C GLU A 48 -12.21 -0.15 2.57
N HIS A 49 -13.53 -0.11 2.38
CA HIS A 49 -14.11 -0.05 1.04
C HIS A 49 -13.70 1.22 0.28
N THR A 50 -13.64 2.38 0.96
CA THR A 50 -13.17 3.63 0.36
C THR A 50 -11.68 3.57 0.00
N LYS A 51 -10.83 2.92 0.81
CA LYS A 51 -9.40 2.75 0.52
C LYS A 51 -9.17 1.88 -0.71
N VAL A 52 -9.78 0.69 -0.73
CA VAL A 52 -9.67 -0.26 -1.85
C VAL A 52 -10.19 0.37 -3.14
N TRP A 53 -11.31 1.11 -3.08
CA TRP A 53 -11.84 1.82 -4.24
C TRP A 53 -10.87 2.89 -4.75
N LEU A 54 -10.32 3.71 -3.85
CA LEU A 54 -9.35 4.74 -4.22
C LEU A 54 -8.06 4.15 -4.80
N ASP A 55 -7.55 3.04 -4.23
CA ASP A 55 -6.36 2.35 -4.72
C ASP A 55 -6.57 1.75 -6.11
N ASN A 56 -7.74 1.16 -6.37
CA ASN A 56 -8.09 0.64 -7.70
C ASN A 56 -8.22 1.76 -8.75
N VAL A 57 -8.87 2.87 -8.40
CA VAL A 57 -8.97 4.04 -9.28
C VAL A 57 -7.58 4.62 -9.56
N ALA A 58 -6.74 4.74 -8.54
CA ALA A 58 -5.35 5.17 -8.67
C ALA A 58 -4.58 4.30 -9.65
N ALA A 59 -4.64 2.98 -9.47
CA ALA A 59 -3.96 2.01 -10.30
C ALA A 59 -4.40 2.13 -11.77
N LEU A 60 -5.70 2.26 -12.02
CA LEU A 60 -6.23 2.48 -13.37
C LEU A 60 -5.72 3.78 -14.00
N VAL A 61 -5.70 4.87 -13.24
CA VAL A 61 -5.18 6.16 -13.72
C VAL A 61 -3.68 6.08 -13.99
N ILE A 62 -2.90 5.32 -13.21
CA ILE A 62 -1.46 5.09 -13.44
C ILE A 62 -1.27 4.32 -14.74
N LEU A 63 -2.03 3.26 -14.95
CA LEU A 63 -1.96 2.46 -16.18
C LEU A 63 -2.29 3.29 -17.41
N VAL A 64 -3.38 4.07 -17.36
CA VAL A 64 -3.75 4.97 -18.46
C VAL A 64 -2.68 6.03 -18.69
N ASN A 65 -2.11 6.62 -17.63
CA ASN A 65 -1.02 7.60 -17.76
C ASN A 65 0.24 6.98 -18.39
N ILE A 66 0.60 5.74 -18.03
CA ILE A 66 1.76 5.04 -18.60
C ILE A 66 1.54 4.73 -20.08
N ILE A 67 0.35 4.23 -20.45
CA ILE A 67 0.02 3.93 -21.85
C ILE A 67 0.04 5.21 -22.69
N TRP A 68 -0.61 6.27 -22.19
CA TRP A 68 -0.62 7.57 -22.83
C TRP A 68 0.79 8.12 -23.04
N MET A 69 1.60 8.08 -21.99
CA MET A 69 2.98 8.56 -22.01
C MET A 69 3.85 7.74 -22.97
N ALA A 70 3.70 6.41 -22.99
CA ALA A 70 4.43 5.55 -23.92
C ALA A 70 4.11 5.91 -25.37
N ALA A 71 2.83 6.11 -25.69
CA ALA A 71 2.40 6.57 -27.02
C ALA A 71 2.92 7.99 -27.33
N ALA A 72 2.85 8.91 -26.37
CA ALA A 72 3.35 10.27 -26.55
C ALA A 72 4.86 10.33 -26.77
N VAL A 73 5.65 9.48 -26.11
CA VAL A 73 7.10 9.37 -26.33
C VAL A 73 7.40 8.89 -27.75
N GLU A 74 6.69 7.87 -28.23
CA GLU A 74 6.87 7.35 -29.60
C GLU A 74 6.56 8.44 -30.65
N LEU A 75 5.45 9.18 -30.47
CA LEU A 75 5.08 10.29 -31.35
C LEU A 75 6.10 11.43 -31.32
N ASN A 76 6.61 11.79 -30.14
CA ASN A 76 7.64 12.81 -30.01
C ASN A 76 8.99 12.35 -30.60
N MET A 77 9.36 11.08 -30.46
CA MET A 77 10.57 10.53 -31.10
C MET A 77 10.45 10.50 -32.62
N ALA A 78 9.27 10.21 -33.16
CA ALA A 78 9.00 10.31 -34.59
C ALA A 78 9.13 11.77 -35.07
N ALA A 79 8.52 12.74 -34.38
CA ALA A 79 8.62 14.16 -34.72
C ALA A 79 10.06 14.70 -34.66
N VAL A 80 10.82 14.33 -33.62
CA VAL A 80 12.24 14.72 -33.48
C VAL A 80 13.11 14.12 -34.59
N ARG A 81 12.84 12.87 -35.02
CA ARG A 81 13.52 12.25 -36.17
C ARG A 81 13.19 12.96 -37.48
N SER A 82 11.98 13.50 -37.62
CA SER A 82 11.54 14.31 -38.77
C SER A 82 12.05 15.75 -38.75
N GLY A 83 12.67 16.20 -37.65
CA GLY A 83 13.06 17.61 -37.44
C GLY A 83 11.90 18.53 -37.12
N GLU A 84 10.73 17.99 -36.77
CA GLU A 84 9.54 18.75 -36.39
C GLU A 84 9.55 19.07 -34.90
N ALA A 85 9.06 20.27 -34.54
CA ALA A 85 8.96 20.67 -33.15
C ALA A 85 7.91 19.80 -32.43
N PRO A 86 8.20 19.29 -31.22
CA PRO A 86 7.25 18.53 -30.44
C PRO A 86 6.00 19.37 -30.15
N ALA A 87 4.84 18.75 -30.30
CA ALA A 87 3.58 19.47 -30.27
C ALA A 87 3.22 19.90 -28.83
N ALA A 88 3.06 21.21 -28.61
CA ALA A 88 2.90 21.81 -27.27
C ALA A 88 1.66 21.30 -26.49
N TRP A 89 0.72 20.64 -27.16
CA TRP A 89 -0.47 20.08 -26.53
C TRP A 89 -0.16 18.93 -25.55
N HIS A 90 0.96 18.22 -25.75
CA HIS A 90 1.40 17.14 -24.85
C HIS A 90 1.60 17.61 -23.41
N PHE A 91 2.11 18.84 -23.22
CA PHE A 91 2.33 19.43 -21.90
C PHE A 91 1.02 19.58 -21.11
N TRP A 92 -0.04 20.05 -21.76
CA TRP A 92 -1.34 20.27 -21.12
C TRP A 92 -2.00 18.97 -20.69
N VAL A 93 -1.79 17.88 -21.44
CA VAL A 93 -2.31 16.56 -21.09
C VAL A 93 -1.53 15.96 -19.91
N ASP A 94 -0.20 16.05 -19.93
CA ASP A 94 0.65 15.60 -18.82
C ASP A 94 0.37 16.37 -17.53
N LEU A 95 0.13 17.68 -17.64
CA LEU A 95 -0.32 18.55 -16.56
C LEU A 95 -1.68 18.10 -16.00
N GLY A 96 -2.63 17.78 -16.86
CA GLY A 96 -3.95 17.27 -16.46
C GLY A 96 -3.84 15.98 -15.65
N PHE A 97 -3.05 15.01 -16.10
CA PHE A 97 -2.81 13.78 -15.35
C PHE A 97 -2.10 14.04 -14.02
N ALA A 98 -1.11 14.93 -13.98
CA ALA A 98 -0.42 15.30 -12.74
C ALA A 98 -1.38 15.92 -11.71
N CYS A 99 -2.30 16.78 -12.14
CA CYS A 99 -3.32 17.36 -11.26
C CYS A 99 -4.27 16.31 -10.68
N VAL A 100 -4.73 15.35 -11.49
CA VAL A 100 -5.59 14.24 -11.03
C VAL A 100 -4.86 13.40 -9.98
N PHE A 101 -3.58 13.09 -10.19
CA PHE A 101 -2.77 12.38 -9.21
C PHE A 101 -2.54 13.15 -7.91
N GLY A 102 -2.28 14.45 -8.01
CA GLY A 102 -2.13 15.31 -6.85
C GLY A 102 -3.40 15.36 -6.01
N PHE A 103 -4.56 15.43 -6.66
CA PHE A 103 -5.87 15.47 -5.99
C PHE A 103 -6.24 14.14 -5.32
N GLU A 104 -6.04 13.02 -6.01
CA GLU A 104 -6.26 11.67 -5.46
C GLU A 104 -5.42 11.45 -4.18
N LEU A 105 -4.16 11.90 -4.21
CA LEU A 105 -3.26 11.82 -3.06
C LEU A 105 -3.71 12.70 -1.89
N LEU A 106 -4.14 13.93 -2.17
CA LEU A 106 -4.70 14.83 -1.16
C LEU A 106 -5.93 14.22 -0.50
N MET A 107 -6.80 13.57 -1.28
CA MET A 107 -7.95 12.82 -0.77
C MET A 107 -7.52 11.66 0.13
N LYS A 108 -6.54 10.85 -0.28
CA LYS A 108 -5.97 9.79 0.58
C LYS A 108 -5.41 10.37 1.87
N MET A 109 -4.68 11.47 1.80
CA MET A 109 -4.08 12.12 2.97
C MET A 109 -5.14 12.66 3.93
N ALA A 110 -6.20 13.28 3.41
CA ALA A 110 -7.35 13.74 4.19
C ALA A 110 -8.09 12.57 4.87
N LEU A 111 -8.21 11.42 4.20
CA LEU A 111 -8.80 10.19 4.74
C LEU A 111 -7.94 9.53 5.84
N TYR A 112 -6.61 9.53 5.71
CA TYR A 112 -5.72 8.94 6.71
C TYR A 112 -5.46 9.85 7.93
N GLY A 113 -5.61 11.18 7.78
CA GLY A 113 -5.56 12.14 8.88
C GLY A 113 -4.37 11.95 9.84
N ARG A 114 -4.61 12.10 11.15
CA ARG A 114 -3.59 11.94 12.22
C ARG A 114 -3.07 10.50 12.40
N GLY A 115 -3.71 9.49 11.79
CA GLY A 115 -3.24 8.10 11.80
C GLY A 115 -2.05 7.84 10.86
N PHE A 116 -1.77 8.78 9.95
CA PHE A 116 -0.66 8.70 8.99
C PHE A 116 0.73 8.69 9.66
N TRP A 117 0.86 9.34 10.82
CA TRP A 117 2.14 9.52 11.52
C TRP A 117 2.42 8.45 12.59
N ALA A 118 1.41 7.70 13.04
CA ALA A 118 1.49 6.82 14.20
C ALA A 118 1.34 5.31 13.89
N GLY A 119 1.08 4.93 12.63
CA GLY A 119 0.91 3.53 12.23
C GLY A 119 2.20 2.83 11.75
N PRO A 120 2.25 1.48 11.77
CA PRO A 120 3.40 0.68 11.30
C PRO A 120 3.78 0.89 9.82
N GLY A 121 2.89 1.51 9.02
CA GLY A 121 3.12 1.87 7.61
C GLY A 121 3.57 3.32 7.34
N ARG A 122 3.98 4.10 8.35
CA ARG A 122 4.26 5.54 8.18
C ARG A 122 5.31 5.86 7.11
N ALA A 123 6.33 5.02 6.96
CA ALA A 123 7.44 5.27 6.04
C ALA A 123 6.96 5.27 4.58
N TRP A 124 6.11 4.31 4.23
CA TRP A 124 5.51 4.19 2.90
C TRP A 124 4.57 5.35 2.60
N ASN A 125 3.87 5.83 3.61
CA ASN A 125 2.97 6.97 3.55
C ASN A 125 3.75 8.28 3.32
N VAL A 126 4.83 8.52 4.06
CA VAL A 126 5.72 9.68 3.85
C VAL A 126 6.45 9.62 2.50
N PHE A 127 6.80 8.42 2.03
CA PHE A 127 7.35 8.24 0.68
C PHE A 127 6.36 8.65 -0.42
N ASP A 128 5.09 8.27 -0.26
CA ASP A 128 4.00 8.66 -1.17
C ASP A 128 3.82 10.20 -1.23
N LEU A 129 3.91 10.85 -0.06
CA LEU A 129 3.87 12.32 0.07
C LEU A 129 5.06 12.99 -0.63
N LEU A 130 6.28 12.47 -0.42
CA LEU A 130 7.49 12.99 -1.07
C LEU A 130 7.40 12.87 -2.58
N LEU A 131 6.91 11.74 -3.10
CA LEU A 131 6.75 11.55 -4.54
C LEU A 131 5.80 12.55 -5.20
N VAL A 132 4.73 12.93 -4.52
CA VAL A 132 3.83 13.96 -5.04
C VAL A 132 4.42 15.37 -4.89
N GLY A 133 5.10 15.66 -3.78
CA GLY A 133 5.82 16.92 -3.63
C GLY A 133 6.84 17.14 -4.75
N LEU A 134 7.59 16.09 -5.10
CA LEU A 134 8.54 16.12 -6.22
C LEU A 134 7.86 16.34 -7.58
N GLN A 135 6.68 15.77 -7.82
CA GLN A 135 5.91 16.06 -9.04
C GLN A 135 5.43 17.51 -9.11
N VAL A 136 4.98 18.09 -8.00
CA VAL A 136 4.54 19.48 -7.97
C VAL A 136 5.71 20.42 -8.23
N VAL A 137 6.87 20.14 -7.62
CA VAL A 137 8.09 20.93 -7.86
C VAL A 137 8.54 20.84 -9.33
N ASP A 138 8.43 19.68 -9.96
CA ASP A 138 8.71 19.48 -11.39
C ASP A 138 7.80 20.34 -12.28
N LEU A 139 6.50 20.32 -11.98
CA LEU A 139 5.48 21.10 -12.68
C LEU A 139 5.73 22.61 -12.62
N ILE A 140 6.10 23.10 -11.43
CA ILE A 140 6.41 24.50 -11.18
C ILE A 140 7.73 24.89 -11.83
N SER A 141 8.71 23.97 -11.84
CA SER A 141 10.04 24.28 -12.36
C SER A 141 10.05 24.49 -13.86
N SER A 142 9.10 23.92 -14.64
CA SER A 142 8.93 24.02 -16.12
C SER A 142 10.17 23.80 -17.01
N THR A 143 11.35 23.68 -16.40
CA THR A 143 12.70 23.76 -16.97
C THR A 143 13.40 22.40 -16.84
N ALA A 144 12.96 21.58 -15.89
CA ALA A 144 13.51 20.26 -15.67
C ALA A 144 12.65 19.27 -16.46
N ASN A 145 13.16 18.77 -17.58
CA ASN A 145 12.59 17.59 -18.25
C ASN A 145 12.86 16.36 -17.36
N MET A 146 12.25 16.28 -16.18
CA MET A 146 12.51 15.20 -15.23
C MET A 146 11.66 13.98 -15.56
N SER A 147 11.98 13.37 -16.70
CA SER A 147 11.52 12.03 -17.06
C SER A 147 11.76 11.01 -15.95
N PHE A 148 12.73 11.26 -15.08
CA PHE A 148 13.01 10.48 -13.89
C PHE A 148 11.83 10.41 -12.89
N PHE A 149 11.09 11.50 -12.68
CA PHE A 149 9.94 11.50 -11.78
C PHE A 149 8.77 10.66 -12.30
N ARG A 150 8.69 10.46 -13.61
CA ARG A 150 7.70 9.56 -14.22
C ARG A 150 7.94 8.10 -13.80
N VAL A 151 9.20 7.67 -13.67
CA VAL A 151 9.56 6.31 -13.23
C VAL A 151 9.11 6.06 -11.79
N PHE A 152 9.22 7.07 -10.93
CA PHE A 152 8.73 6.97 -9.55
C PHE A 152 7.21 6.78 -9.43
N ARG A 153 6.43 7.17 -10.44
CA ARG A 153 4.99 6.88 -10.49
C ARG A 153 4.73 5.37 -10.62
N GLY A 154 5.56 4.67 -11.39
CA GLY A 154 5.50 3.21 -11.52
C GLY A 154 5.79 2.48 -10.21
N PHE A 155 6.68 3.00 -9.38
CA PHE A 155 6.95 2.44 -8.05
C PHE A 155 5.73 2.50 -7.10
N ARG A 156 4.80 3.44 -7.29
CA ARG A 156 3.55 3.47 -6.52
C ARG A 156 2.60 2.33 -6.89
N ALA A 157 2.62 1.88 -8.15
CA ALA A 157 1.81 0.73 -8.59
C ALA A 157 2.24 -0.59 -7.95
N ILE A 158 3.45 -0.67 -7.39
CA ILE A 158 3.93 -1.85 -6.63
C ILE A 158 3.26 -1.93 -5.25
N ARG A 159 2.78 -0.79 -4.74
CA ARG A 159 2.10 -0.67 -3.45
C ARG A 159 0.58 -0.80 -3.55
N ALA A 160 -0.01 -0.30 -4.64
CA ALA A 160 -1.46 -0.35 -4.89
C ALA A 160 -1.93 -1.80 -4.99
#